data_AF-A0A9P7BZ67-F1
#
_entry.id   AF-A0A9P7BZ67-F1
#
_cell.length_a   1.000
_cell.length_b   1.000
_cell.length_c   1.000
_cell.angle_alpha   90.00
_cell.angle_beta   90.00
_cell.angle_gamma   90.00
#
_symmetry.space_group_name_H-M   'P 1'
#
loop_
_entity.id
_entity.type
_entity.pdbx_description
1 polymer ?
#
loop_
_entity_poly.entity_id
_entity_poly.type
_entity_poly.pdbx_seq_one_letter_code
_entity_poly.pdbx_strand_id
1 'polypeptide(L)' 'MVLGLDLQGGVHFVLQVDQKAALDKRLDAYTVDVRSTLRDARIAYQAVERRADNSIVANLSPSAGDDAAQLAPASR' A
#
# COMPACT_ATOMS: atom_id res chain seq x y z
N MET A 1 -6.31 -38.17 -45.78
CA MET A 1 -6.96 -36.92 -45.32
C MET A 1 -6.80 -36.83 -43.81
N VAL A 2 -6.52 -35.61 -43.31
CA VAL A 2 -6.48 -35.11 -41.90
C VAL A 2 -5.58 -35.86 -40.92
N LEU A 3 -4.31 -35.48 -40.65
CA LEU A 3 -3.75 -34.26 -40.04
C LEU A 3 -4.42 -33.84 -38.71
N GLY A 4 -3.63 -33.96 -37.64
CA GLY A 4 -3.90 -33.51 -36.28
C GLY A 4 -3.15 -34.45 -35.33
N LEU A 5 -1.81 -34.42 -35.25
CA LEU A 5 -1.07 -33.48 -34.41
C LEU A 5 -1.82 -33.15 -33.11
N ASP A 6 -2.39 -34.15 -32.44
CA ASP A 6 -2.74 -34.07 -31.03
C ASP A 6 -1.46 -34.10 -30.18
N LEU A 7 -0.59 -33.14 -30.45
CA LEU A 7 0.32 -32.56 -29.48
C LEU A 7 -0.53 -31.72 -28.53
N GLN A 8 -1.48 -32.33 -27.82
CA GLN A 8 -2.14 -31.76 -26.64
C GLN A 8 -1.12 -31.67 -25.48
N GLY A 9 0.05 -31.09 -25.76
CA GLY A 9 1.01 -30.64 -24.77
C GLY A 9 0.44 -29.40 -24.11
N GLY A 10 -0.36 -29.60 -23.07
CA GLY A 10 -0.77 -28.51 -22.18
C GLY A 10 0.48 -27.84 -21.62
N VAL A 11 0.73 -26.60 -22.04
CA VAL A 11 1.85 -25.80 -21.57
C VAL A 11 1.59 -25.48 -20.09
N HIS A 12 2.30 -26.13 -19.17
CA HIS A 12 2.17 -25.87 -17.74
C HIS A 12 2.95 -24.59 -17.41
N PHE A 13 2.27 -23.44 -17.44
CA PHE A 13 2.87 -22.17 -17.03
C PHE A 13 2.96 -22.12 -15.50
N VAL A 14 4.16 -22.35 -14.98
CA VAL A 14 4.48 -22.03 -13.59
C VAL A 14 4.80 -20.53 -13.53
N LEU A 15 3.79 -19.72 -13.26
CA LEU A 15 3.99 -18.31 -12.91
C LEU A 15 4.60 -18.25 -11.50
N GLN A 16 5.93 -18.15 -11.44
CA GLN A 16 6.61 -17.81 -10.20
C GLN A 16 6.25 -16.37 -9.86
N VAL A 17 5.49 -16.20 -8.77
CA VAL A 17 5.25 -14.88 -8.20
C VAL A 17 6.54 -14.43 -7.52
N ASP A 18 7.12 -13.34 -8.00
CA ASP A 18 8.19 -12.66 -7.28
C ASP A 18 7.61 -12.07 -5.98
N GLN A 19 7.78 -12.80 -4.88
CA GLN A 19 7.28 -12.40 -3.57
C GLN A 19 7.97 -11.14 -3.04
N LYS A 20 9.22 -10.87 -3.44
CA LYS A 20 9.93 -9.66 -3.02
C LYS A 20 9.31 -8.44 -3.68
N ALA A 21 9.10 -8.50 -4.99
CA ALA A 21 8.42 -7.45 -5.73
C ALA A 21 6.97 -7.25 -5.25
N ALA A 22 6.27 -8.34 -4.87
CA ALA A 22 4.93 -8.25 -4.29
C ALA A 22 4.91 -7.58 -2.91
N LEU A 23 5.92 -7.84 -2.07
CA LEU A 23 6.07 -7.21 -0.76
C LEU A 23 6.37 -5.72 -0.90
N ASP A 24 7.29 -5.35 -1.80
CA ASP A 24 7.62 -3.94 -2.06
C ASP A 24 6.40 -3.15 -2.52
N LYS A 25 5.63 -3.69 -3.49
CA LYS A 25 4.39 -3.08 -3.95
C LYS A 25 3.37 -2.87 -2.82
N ARG A 26 3.28 -3.83 -1.88
CA ARG A 26 2.39 -3.71 -0.72
C ARG A 26 2.85 -2.62 0.24
N LEU A 27 4.16 -2.53 0.51
CA LEU A 27 4.71 -1.49 1.39
C LEU A 27 4.54 -0.09 0.79
N ASP A 28 4.71 0.04 -0.52
CA ASP A 28 4.46 1.31 -1.23
C ASP A 28 2.97 1.67 -1.17
N ALA A 29 2.07 0.70 -1.38
CA ALA A 29 0.63 0.91 -1.24
C ALA A 29 0.25 1.35 0.18
N TYR A 30 0.81 0.72 1.22
CA TYR A 30 0.57 1.13 2.61
C TYR A 30 1.11 2.54 2.90
N THR A 31 2.23 2.93 2.30
CA THR A 31 2.77 4.29 2.46
C THR A 31 1.80 5.34 1.89
N VAL A 32 1.20 5.05 0.73
CA VAL A 32 0.17 5.90 0.12
C VAL A 32 -1.10 5.94 0.97
N ASP A 33 -1.53 4.79 1.49
CA ASP A 33 -2.75 4.67 2.29
C ASP A 33 -2.64 5.42 3.63
N VAL A 34 -1.49 5.32 4.31
CA VAL A 34 -1.18 6.12 5.50
C VAL A 34 -1.24 7.62 5.18
N ARG A 35 -0.68 8.03 4.04
CA ARG A 35 -0.72 9.43 3.61
C ARG A 35 -2.16 9.89 3.33
N SER A 36 -2.97 9.05 2.68
CA SER A 36 -4.38 9.35 2.42
C SER A 36 -5.16 9.47 3.72
N THR A 37 -5.00 8.50 4.62
CA THR A 37 -5.69 8.47 5.93
C THR A 37 -5.37 9.71 6.76
N LEU A 38 -4.09 10.12 6.81
CA LEU A 38 -3.69 11.34 7.51
C LEU A 38 -4.31 12.60 6.88
N ARG A 39 -4.39 12.65 5.55
CA ARG A 39 -5.02 13.76 4.83
C ARG A 39 -6.54 13.82 5.08
N ASP A 40 -7.20 12.67 5.06
CA ASP A 40 -8.65 12.56 5.28
C ASP A 40 -9.02 12.93 6.72
N ALA A 41 -8.17 12.54 7.69
CA ALA A 41 -8.29 12.95 9.08
C ALA A 41 -7.87 14.43 9.32
N ARG A 42 -7.48 15.17 8.28
CA ARG A 42 -6.93 16.55 8.35
C ARG A 42 -5.74 16.69 9.30
N ILE A 43 -4.99 15.62 9.48
CA ILE A 43 -3.81 15.59 10.33
C ILE A 43 -2.63 16.14 9.51
N ALA A 44 -2.11 17.29 9.92
CA ALA A 44 -0.93 17.87 9.29
C ALA A 44 0.30 16.95 9.48
N TYR A 45 0.88 16.45 8.40
CA TYR A 45 2.11 15.65 8.43
C TYR A 45 3.21 16.33 7.61
N GLN A 46 4.46 16.18 8.06
CA GLN A 46 5.63 16.72 7.38
C GLN A 46 6.13 15.76 6.30
N ALA A 47 6.24 14.48 6.65
CA ALA A 47 6.74 13.45 5.74
C ALA A 47 6.18 12.09 6.15
N VAL A 48 5.98 11.23 5.14
CA VAL A 48 5.74 9.80 5.33
C VAL A 48 6.84 9.11 4.54
N GLU A 49 7.72 8.42 5.22
CA GLU A 49 8.91 7.78 4.63
C GLU A 49 8.90 6.29 4.90
N ARG A 50 9.23 5.51 3.87
CA ARG A 50 9.51 4.09 3.99
C ARG A 50 10.99 3.92 4.34
N ARG A 51 11.28 3.19 5.41
CA ARG A 51 12.65 2.82 5.78
C ARG A 51 13.04 1.46 5.18
N ALA A 52 14.34 1.23 5.09
CA ALA A 52 14.93 0.01 4.54
C ALA A 52 14.67 -1.26 5.40
N ASP A 53 14.13 -1.09 6.60
CA ASP A 53 13.74 -2.15 7.54
C ASP A 53 12.26 -2.57 7.39
N ASN A 54 11.60 -2.19 6.29
CA ASN A 54 10.17 -2.39 6.04
C ASN A 54 9.24 -1.65 7.02
N SER A 55 9.76 -0.67 7.77
CA SER A 55 8.92 0.22 8.56
C SER A 55 8.45 1.44 7.75
N ILE A 56 7.25 1.92 8.08
CA ILE A 56 6.70 3.18 7.55
C ILE A 56 6.67 4.16 8.71
N VAL A 57 7.29 5.31 8.54
CA VAL A 57 7.40 6.34 9.57
C VAL A 57 6.69 7.59 9.07
N ALA A 58 5.69 8.04 9.84
CA ALA A 58 4.99 9.28 9.60
C ALA A 58 5.46 10.33 10.61
N ASN A 59 6.06 11.41 10.12
CA ASN A 59 6.42 12.59 10.90
C ASN A 59 5.24 13.55 10.89
N LEU A 60 4.60 13.71 12.05
CA LEU A 60 3.45 14.59 12.25
C LEU A 60 3.94 16.01 12.55
N SER A 61 3.26 17.02 11.99
CA SER A 61 3.53 18.42 12.35
C SER A 61 3.03 18.69 13.77
N PRO A 62 3.65 19.61 14.53
CA PRO A 62 3.21 19.92 15.90
C PRO A 62 1.76 20.43 15.98
N SER A 63 1.23 21.05 14.92
CA SER A 63 -0.18 21.45 14.81
C SER A 63 -1.15 20.29 14.58
N ALA A 64 -0.66 19.09 14.27
CA ALA A 64 -1.48 17.89 14.08
C ALA A 64 -2.32 17.53 15.32
N GLY A 65 -1.81 17.83 16.52
CA GLY A 65 -2.51 17.58 17.76
C GLY A 65 -3.76 18.46 17.94
N ASP A 66 -3.73 19.67 17.38
CA ASP A 66 -4.81 20.66 17.53
C ASP A 66 -5.95 20.41 16.50
N ASP A 67 -5.62 19.95 15.30
CA ASP A 67 -6.60 19.66 14.24
C ASP A 67 -7.40 18.37 14.52
N ALA A 68 -6.76 17.33 15.09
CA ALA A 68 -7.43 16.09 15.48
C ALA A 68 -8.45 16.31 16.62
N ALA A 69 -8.22 17.29 17.48
CA ALA A 69 -9.15 17.66 18.55
C ALA A 69 -10.40 18.38 18.04
N GLN A 70 -10.34 19.06 16.89
CA GLN A 70 -11.47 19.79 16.32
C GLN A 70 -12.46 18.90 15.54
N LEU A 71 -12.03 17.70 15.13
CA LEU A 71 -12.86 16.78 14.33
C LEU A 71 -13.57 15.70 15.16
N ALA A 72 -13.52 15.76 16.50
CA ALA A 72 -14.44 15.01 17.35
C ALA A 72 -15.74 15.83 17.51
N PRO A 73 -16.79 15.61 16.68
CA PRO A 73 -18.06 16.28 16.91
C PRO A 73 -18.59 15.82 18.26
N ALA A 74 -18.84 16.80 19.12
CA ALA A 74 -19.71 16.68 20.28
C ALA A 74 -20.97 15.94 19.86
N SER A 75 -21.06 14.66 20.23
CA SER A 75 -22.29 13.90 20.17
C SER A 75 -23.09 14.27 21.41
N ARG A 76 -23.90 15.33 21.32
CA ARG A 76 -25.01 15.61 22.22
C ARG A 76 -26.17 16.22 21.45
#